data_AF-A0AA97IY56-F1
#
_entry.id   AF-A0AA97IY56-F1
#
_cell.length_a   1.000
_cell.length_b   1.000
_cell.length_c   1.000
_cell.angle_alpha   90.00
_cell.angle_beta   90.00
_cell.angle_gamma   90.00
#
_symmetry.space_group_name_H-M   'P 1'
#
loop_
_entity.id
_entity.type
_entity.pdbx_description
1 polymer ?
#
loop_
_entity_poly.entity_id
_entity_poly.type
_entity_poly.pdbx_seq_one_letter_code
_entity_poly.pdbx_strand_id
1 'polypeptide(L)'
;MRLRIYKRKVLALLLALGAAACALALWGGAGAGAGEAAGEEPAGPAVGGSSSSSGGSPGSPARQAGNASWGPPLAAAAAEGGGNETLRLRSLVYRLNFDQPVRHEALWTGRALGAGEAPVALVVQVHERAEHLRLLLASLRRAPGAEKVLLVLSHDVWAPELNALAAAVDFCAVLQIFFPFSRQLYPAEFPGSDPRDCPRDLGQAEALRRGCLNARYPDAFGHYREAAFAQTKHHWWWKLHFAWERIRALRRHPGLLLFLEEDHYLAPDFYAVLQRLWALRQRDCPDCQLLSLGSYAAVRGGFAQRADKAELKSWKSTEHNMGMAFARDTYEQLLACTDAFCAYDDYNWDWTLQHLTVHCLPRFWKVLVPEIPRVFHTGDCGMHHKKACRPAAQSAKIDALLDANRQHLFPEAMSVSKRYSLAPVSPHVKNGGWGDIRDHELCKSYRRLQ
;
A
#
# COMPACT_ATOMS: atom_id res chain seq x y z
N MET A 1 37.18 -39.07 -0.75
CA MET A 1 35.75 -39.33 -0.39
C MET A 1 34.72 -38.58 -1.25
N ARG A 2 34.96 -37.35 -1.74
CA ARG A 2 33.94 -36.54 -2.48
C ARG A 2 33.51 -37.08 -3.88
N LEU A 3 34.33 -37.89 -4.56
CA LEU A 3 34.02 -38.42 -5.92
C LEU A 3 32.95 -39.53 -5.98
N ARG A 4 32.67 -40.26 -4.89
CA ARG A 4 31.62 -41.31 -4.89
C ARG A 4 30.19 -40.76 -4.77
N ILE A 5 30.03 -39.57 -4.21
CA ILE A 5 28.71 -38.93 -4.00
C ILE A 5 28.14 -38.39 -5.33
N TYR A 6 29.00 -37.87 -6.20
CA TYR A 6 28.58 -37.30 -7.49
C TYR A 6 27.96 -38.34 -8.43
N LYS A 7 28.57 -39.53 -8.55
CA LYS A 7 28.03 -40.62 -9.39
C LYS A 7 26.64 -41.11 -8.95
N ARG A 8 26.35 -41.16 -7.64
CA ARG A 8 25.01 -41.54 -7.13
C ARG A 8 23.93 -40.49 -7.46
N LYS A 9 24.25 -39.19 -7.37
CA LYS A 9 23.29 -38.12 -7.68
C LYS A 9 22.97 -38.02 -9.18
N VAL A 10 23.97 -38.20 -10.06
CA VAL A 10 23.76 -38.20 -11.52
C VAL A 10 22.92 -39.41 -11.96
N LEU A 11 23.17 -40.60 -11.39
CA LEU A 11 22.39 -41.80 -11.71
C LEU A 11 20.91 -41.67 -11.28
N ALA A 12 20.65 -41.07 -10.11
CA ALA A 12 19.29 -40.79 -9.64
C ALA A 12 18.56 -39.78 -10.53
N LEU A 13 19.26 -38.75 -11.04
CA LEU A 13 18.68 -37.76 -11.95
C LEU A 13 18.30 -38.39 -13.30
N LEU A 14 19.15 -39.27 -13.84
CA LEU A 14 18.89 -39.98 -15.10
C LEU A 14 17.73 -40.98 -14.98
N LEU A 15 17.60 -41.69 -13.85
CA LEU A 15 16.47 -42.59 -13.59
C LEU A 15 15.14 -41.81 -13.45
N ALA A 16 15.15 -40.64 -12.81
CA ALA A 16 13.97 -39.78 -12.70
C ALA A 16 13.52 -39.23 -14.07
N LEU A 17 14.46 -38.83 -14.93
CA LEU A 17 14.16 -38.38 -16.30
C LEU A 17 13.63 -39.51 -17.18
N GLY A 18 14.16 -40.74 -17.04
CA GLY A 18 13.64 -41.93 -17.73
C GLY A 18 12.20 -42.26 -17.35
N ALA A 19 11.87 -42.21 -16.05
CA ALA A 19 10.51 -42.46 -15.57
C ALA A 19 9.48 -41.43 -16.09
N ALA A 20 9.86 -40.15 -16.15
CA ALA A 20 9.02 -39.10 -16.70
C ALA A 20 8.75 -39.27 -18.22
N ALA A 21 9.73 -39.74 -18.98
CA ALA A 21 9.57 -40.01 -20.41
C ALA A 21 8.61 -41.19 -20.68
N CYS A 22 8.65 -42.26 -19.87
CA CYS A 22 7.73 -43.39 -20.02
C CYS A 22 6.27 -43.04 -19.69
N ALA A 23 6.02 -42.12 -18.75
CA ALA A 23 4.67 -41.69 -18.40
C ALA A 23 3.96 -40.91 -19.51
N LEU A 24 4.71 -40.13 -20.31
CA LEU A 24 4.17 -39.37 -21.45
C LEU A 24 3.89 -40.24 -22.68
N ALA A 25 4.56 -41.40 -22.81
CA ALA A 25 4.35 -42.31 -23.95
C ALA A 25 3.11 -43.22 -23.81
N LEU A 26 2.54 -43.33 -22.60
CA LEU A 26 1.42 -44.25 -22.30
C LEU A 26 0.03 -43.61 -22.38
N TRP A 27 -0.08 -42.31 -22.65
CA TRP A 27 -1.38 -41.62 -22.79
C TRP A 27 -1.71 -41.19 -24.23
N GLY A 28 -0.86 -41.52 -25.21
CA GLY A 28 -1.02 -41.14 -26.61
C GLY A 28 -1.33 -42.31 -27.55
N GLY A 29 -2.61 -42.64 -27.73
CA GLY A 29 -3.09 -43.27 -28.98
C GLY A 29 -3.73 -44.67 -28.87
N ALA A 30 -5.06 -44.71 -29.01
CA ALA A 30 -5.92 -45.72 -29.66
C ALA A 30 -7.35 -45.63 -29.07
N GLY A 31 -8.44 -45.61 -29.82
CA GLY A 31 -8.62 -45.62 -31.28
C GLY A 31 -10.05 -45.19 -31.66
N ALA A 32 -10.34 -45.10 -32.97
CA ALA A 32 -11.64 -44.67 -33.50
C ALA A 32 -12.54 -45.85 -33.89
N GLY A 33 -13.88 -45.68 -33.86
CA GLY A 33 -14.83 -46.68 -34.36
C GLY A 33 -16.32 -46.40 -34.09
N ALA A 34 -16.99 -45.79 -35.07
CA ALA A 34 -18.44 -45.70 -35.41
C ALA A 34 -19.55 -46.31 -34.51
N GLY A 35 -20.73 -45.65 -34.47
CA GLY A 35 -22.02 -46.32 -34.19
C GLY A 35 -23.18 -45.48 -33.60
N GLU A 36 -23.89 -44.72 -34.44
CA GLU A 36 -25.32 -44.27 -34.43
C GLU A 36 -26.22 -44.06 -33.17
N ALA A 37 -27.20 -43.16 -33.39
CA ALA A 37 -28.49 -42.94 -32.68
C ALA A 37 -28.48 -42.35 -31.25
N ALA A 38 -29.51 -41.62 -30.78
CA ALA A 38 -30.54 -40.77 -31.43
C ALA A 38 -31.27 -39.94 -30.33
N GLY A 39 -31.90 -38.82 -30.71
CA GLY A 39 -32.73 -37.96 -29.85
C GLY A 39 -32.10 -36.61 -29.50
N GLU A 40 -32.76 -35.46 -29.62
CA GLU A 40 -34.08 -35.12 -30.12
C GLU A 40 -34.08 -33.59 -30.34
N GLU A 41 -34.71 -33.12 -31.41
CA GLU A 41 -34.96 -31.70 -31.70
C GLU A 41 -36.18 -31.18 -30.87
N PRO A 42 -36.70 -29.92 -30.97
CA PRO A 42 -36.60 -28.98 -32.10
C PRO A 42 -36.39 -27.49 -31.79
N ALA A 43 -36.13 -26.74 -32.86
CA ALA A 43 -36.31 -25.30 -32.94
C ALA A 43 -37.67 -24.92 -33.54
N GLY A 44 -38.10 -23.66 -33.38
CA GLY A 44 -39.19 -23.07 -34.16
C GLY A 44 -39.68 -21.73 -33.59
N PRO A 45 -40.40 -20.91 -34.38
CA PRO A 45 -40.13 -20.60 -35.78
C PRO A 45 -40.04 -19.07 -36.03
N ALA A 46 -39.76 -18.66 -37.28
CA ALA A 46 -39.46 -17.28 -37.66
C ALA A 46 -40.59 -16.54 -38.39
N VAL A 47 -40.71 -15.22 -38.14
CA VAL A 47 -41.21 -14.13 -39.02
C VAL A 47 -40.59 -12.80 -38.51
N GLY A 48 -40.16 -11.80 -39.29
CA GLY A 48 -39.93 -11.71 -40.74
C GLY A 48 -40.14 -10.29 -41.30
N GLY A 49 -39.08 -9.56 -41.68
CA GLY A 49 -39.19 -8.23 -42.33
C GLY A 49 -37.88 -7.41 -42.46
N SER A 50 -37.52 -7.05 -43.71
CA SER A 50 -36.84 -5.82 -44.22
C SER A 50 -35.88 -4.99 -43.33
N SER A 51 -34.74 -4.43 -43.80
CA SER A 51 -34.15 -4.28 -45.15
C SER A 51 -32.74 -3.63 -45.10
N SER A 52 -31.94 -3.77 -46.18
CA SER A 52 -30.83 -2.86 -46.65
C SER A 52 -29.65 -2.48 -45.70
N SER A 53 -28.38 -2.38 -46.11
CA SER A 53 -27.72 -2.57 -47.42
C SER A 53 -26.18 -2.50 -47.34
N SER A 54 -25.50 -3.37 -48.12
CA SER A 54 -24.23 -3.16 -48.89
C SER A 54 -22.91 -2.67 -48.25
N GLY A 55 -21.83 -3.40 -48.56
CA GLY A 55 -20.42 -2.96 -48.58
C GLY A 55 -19.56 -3.46 -47.41
N GLY A 56 -18.32 -3.93 -47.57
CA GLY A 56 -17.47 -4.13 -48.76
C GLY A 56 -16.00 -4.35 -48.34
N SER A 57 -15.30 -5.31 -48.93
CA SER A 57 -13.88 -5.68 -48.68
C SER A 57 -13.31 -6.29 -49.98
N PRO A 58 -11.99 -6.33 -50.25
CA PRO A 58 -10.89 -6.57 -49.30
C PRO A 58 -9.56 -5.80 -49.53
N GLY A 59 -8.53 -6.03 -48.69
CA GLY A 59 -7.14 -5.61 -48.96
C GLY A 59 -6.15 -5.76 -47.79
N SER A 60 -5.24 -6.73 -47.87
CA SER A 60 -4.02 -6.88 -47.03
C SER A 60 -2.78 -6.38 -47.84
N PRO A 61 -1.60 -6.01 -47.26
CA PRO A 61 -0.90 -6.79 -46.22
C PRO A 61 0.01 -6.06 -45.18
N ALA A 62 0.33 -6.82 -44.12
CA ALA A 62 1.55 -6.85 -43.29
C ALA A 62 2.49 -5.62 -43.14
N ARG A 63 2.74 -5.20 -41.88
CA ARG A 63 4.06 -5.33 -41.20
C ARG A 63 4.06 -4.89 -39.72
N GLN A 64 5.00 -5.50 -38.98
CA GLN A 64 5.63 -5.07 -37.72
C GLN A 64 4.78 -4.90 -36.45
N ALA A 65 5.03 -5.80 -35.50
CA ALA A 65 4.76 -5.58 -34.08
C ALA A 65 5.65 -4.45 -33.53
N GLY A 66 5.05 -3.52 -32.79
CA GLY A 66 5.75 -2.49 -32.03
C GLY A 66 5.32 -2.52 -30.57
N ASN A 67 6.29 -2.53 -29.65
CA ASN A 67 6.04 -2.40 -28.22
C ASN A 67 5.39 -1.04 -27.92
N ALA A 68 4.13 -1.04 -27.49
CA ALA A 68 3.51 0.13 -26.89
C ALA A 68 3.95 0.26 -25.43
N SER A 69 4.95 1.10 -25.19
CA SER A 69 5.24 1.67 -23.86
C SER A 69 4.10 2.58 -23.44
N TRP A 70 3.47 2.32 -22.30
CA TRP A 70 2.33 3.08 -21.81
C TRP A 70 2.73 4.13 -20.77
N GLY A 71 2.25 5.36 -20.99
CA GLY A 71 2.52 6.53 -20.15
C GLY A 71 3.23 7.63 -20.96
N PRO A 72 2.60 8.80 -21.21
CA PRO A 72 3.31 9.91 -21.84
C PRO A 72 4.40 10.43 -20.88
N PRO A 73 5.63 10.69 -21.35
CA PRO A 73 6.62 11.35 -20.52
C PRO A 73 6.16 12.79 -20.21
N LEU A 74 6.23 13.19 -18.94
CA LEU A 74 6.04 14.58 -18.49
C LEU A 74 7.23 15.47 -18.91
N ALA A 75 7.55 15.49 -20.21
CA ALA A 75 8.77 16.07 -20.75
C ALA A 75 8.55 16.73 -22.13
N ALA A 76 7.70 17.76 -22.18
CA ALA A 76 7.63 18.68 -23.34
C ALA A 76 7.06 20.10 -23.04
N ALA A 77 6.81 20.48 -21.78
CA ALA A 77 6.11 21.74 -21.46
C ALA A 77 6.74 22.60 -20.33
N ALA A 78 7.92 22.22 -19.81
CA ALA A 78 8.47 22.83 -18.59
C ALA A 78 9.68 23.77 -18.80
N ALA A 79 10.13 23.99 -20.05
CA ALA A 79 11.43 24.60 -20.34
C ALA A 79 11.55 26.10 -20.02
N GLU A 80 10.48 26.89 -20.13
CA GLU A 80 10.55 28.36 -19.89
C GLU A 80 9.66 28.87 -18.73
N GLY A 81 8.90 27.99 -18.07
CA GLY A 81 8.06 28.35 -16.91
C GLY A 81 8.28 27.50 -15.64
N GLY A 82 8.94 26.34 -15.74
CA GLY A 82 8.95 25.35 -14.66
C GLY A 82 9.72 25.76 -13.39
N GLY A 83 10.86 26.45 -13.55
CA GLY A 83 11.72 26.79 -12.40
C GLY A 83 11.06 27.71 -11.38
N ASN A 84 10.25 28.66 -11.82
CA ASN A 84 9.55 29.61 -10.94
C ASN A 84 8.47 28.90 -10.10
N GLU A 85 7.66 28.04 -10.73
CA GLU A 85 6.63 27.29 -10.01
C GLU A 85 7.24 26.28 -9.02
N THR A 86 8.35 25.61 -9.38
CA THR A 86 9.05 24.71 -8.44
C THR A 86 9.54 25.47 -7.18
N LEU A 87 10.17 26.65 -7.35
CA LEU A 87 10.61 27.48 -6.22
C LEU A 87 9.45 28.01 -5.37
N ARG A 88 8.34 28.39 -6.02
CA ARG A 88 7.10 28.79 -5.36
C ARG A 88 6.50 27.65 -4.52
N LEU A 89 6.44 26.43 -5.07
CA LEU A 89 5.95 25.24 -4.37
C LEU A 89 6.84 24.86 -3.18
N ARG A 90 8.18 24.89 -3.34
CA ARG A 90 9.12 24.70 -2.21
C ARG A 90 8.83 25.69 -1.07
N SER A 91 8.66 26.96 -1.41
CA SER A 91 8.36 28.04 -0.44
C SER A 91 6.98 27.87 0.22
N LEU A 92 5.99 27.41 -0.53
CA LEU A 92 4.65 27.13 -0.02
C LEU A 92 4.63 25.93 0.93
N VAL A 93 5.28 24.83 0.56
CA VAL A 93 5.39 23.62 1.37
C VAL A 93 6.12 23.88 2.69
N TYR A 94 7.24 24.61 2.65
CA TYR A 94 7.96 25.01 3.86
C TYR A 94 7.04 25.80 4.82
N ARG A 95 6.36 26.83 4.30
CA ARG A 95 5.45 27.66 5.09
C ARG A 95 4.27 26.86 5.65
N LEU A 96 3.61 26.01 4.88
CA LEU A 96 2.46 25.23 5.37
C LEU A 96 2.87 24.21 6.45
N ASN A 97 4.01 23.54 6.30
CA ASN A 97 4.57 22.65 7.32
C ASN A 97 5.04 23.40 8.58
N PHE A 98 5.42 24.68 8.45
CA PHE A 98 5.78 25.54 9.58
C PHE A 98 4.56 26.14 10.27
N ASP A 99 3.57 26.65 9.53
CA ASP A 99 2.38 27.30 10.09
C ASP A 99 1.44 26.26 10.74
N GLN A 100 1.30 25.10 10.09
CA GLN A 100 0.43 23.98 10.50
C GLN A 100 -1.02 24.40 10.79
N PRO A 101 -1.71 25.05 9.83
CA PRO A 101 -3.08 25.51 10.05
C PRO A 101 -4.05 24.33 10.21
N VAL A 102 -4.55 24.12 11.44
CA VAL A 102 -5.57 23.12 11.74
C VAL A 102 -6.95 23.70 11.45
N ARG A 103 -7.63 23.20 10.42
CA ARG A 103 -9.04 23.51 10.16
C ARG A 103 -9.91 22.84 11.21
N HIS A 104 -10.96 23.53 11.64
CA HIS A 104 -11.91 23.06 12.65
C HIS A 104 -11.25 22.62 13.97
N GLU A 105 -10.15 23.27 14.38
CA GLU A 105 -9.33 22.91 15.56
C GLU A 105 -10.12 22.73 16.87
N ALA A 106 -11.20 23.50 17.06
CA ALA A 106 -12.09 23.37 18.23
C ALA A 106 -12.72 21.97 18.38
N LEU A 107 -12.88 21.21 17.28
CA LEU A 107 -13.34 19.82 17.31
C LEU A 107 -12.31 18.86 17.95
N TRP A 108 -11.02 19.21 17.89
CA TRP A 108 -9.91 18.45 18.49
C TRP A 108 -9.61 18.89 19.92
N THR A 109 -9.48 20.21 20.15
CA THR A 109 -8.97 20.75 21.42
C THR A 109 -10.02 20.87 22.53
N GLY A 110 -11.31 20.98 22.19
CA GLY A 110 -12.39 21.27 23.13
C GLY A 110 -13.12 20.06 23.72
N ARG A 111 -12.70 18.82 23.44
CA ARG A 111 -13.50 17.61 23.77
C ARG A 111 -12.95 16.82 24.96
N ALA A 112 -13.81 16.58 25.94
CA ALA A 112 -13.62 15.51 26.91
C ALA A 112 -13.80 14.15 26.20
N LEU A 113 -12.81 13.27 26.30
CA LEU A 113 -12.92 11.89 25.87
C LEU A 113 -13.80 11.10 26.85
N GLY A 114 -14.43 10.03 26.37
CA GLY A 114 -15.11 9.09 27.26
C GLY A 114 -14.12 8.44 28.24
N ALA A 115 -14.58 8.08 29.44
CA ALA A 115 -13.73 7.41 30.42
C ALA A 115 -13.15 6.11 29.82
N GLY A 116 -11.82 6.04 29.69
CA GLY A 116 -11.11 4.92 29.07
C GLY A 116 -10.97 4.98 27.53
N GLU A 117 -11.50 5.99 26.84
CA GLU A 117 -11.19 6.24 25.42
C GLU A 117 -9.76 6.81 25.28
N ALA A 118 -8.98 6.27 24.35
CA ALA A 118 -7.70 6.86 23.95
C ALA A 118 -7.90 7.89 22.84
N PRO A 119 -7.22 9.05 22.86
CA PRO A 119 -7.27 9.98 21.73
C PRO A 119 -6.66 9.35 20.47
N VAL A 120 -7.26 9.60 19.31
CA VAL A 120 -6.82 9.03 18.03
C VAL A 120 -6.66 10.15 17.01
N ALA A 121 -5.54 10.14 16.30
CA ALA A 121 -5.37 10.92 15.09
C ALA A 121 -5.06 10.00 13.90
N LEU A 122 -5.59 10.35 12.73
CA LEU A 122 -5.44 9.61 11.48
C LEU A 122 -4.34 10.27 10.66
N VAL A 123 -3.40 9.49 10.12
CA VAL A 123 -2.33 9.97 9.24
C VAL A 123 -2.44 9.26 7.90
N VAL A 124 -2.99 9.96 6.92
CA VAL A 124 -3.24 9.44 5.56
C VAL A 124 -2.07 9.80 4.65
N GLN A 125 -1.46 8.82 3.99
CA GLN A 125 -0.54 9.07 2.88
C GLN A 125 -1.34 9.32 1.58
N VAL A 126 -1.15 10.49 1.00
CA VAL A 126 -1.85 10.97 -0.20
C VAL A 126 -0.83 11.22 -1.32
N HIS A 127 -1.12 10.64 -2.48
CA HIS A 127 -0.39 10.87 -3.73
C HIS A 127 -1.33 11.63 -4.68
N GLU A 128 -1.59 11.12 -5.89
CA GLU A 128 -2.34 11.85 -6.94
C GLU A 128 -3.77 11.31 -7.20
N ARG A 129 -4.29 10.36 -6.40
CA ARG A 129 -5.57 9.69 -6.68
C ARG A 129 -6.76 10.33 -5.97
N ALA A 130 -7.18 11.50 -6.47
CA ALA A 130 -8.28 12.28 -5.88
C ALA A 130 -9.62 11.53 -5.78
N GLU A 131 -9.96 10.63 -6.72
CA GLU A 131 -11.15 9.78 -6.61
C GLU A 131 -11.12 8.86 -5.39
N HIS A 132 -9.98 8.25 -5.10
CA HIS A 132 -9.80 7.38 -3.94
C HIS A 132 -9.87 8.18 -2.63
N LEU A 133 -9.17 9.32 -2.54
CA LEU A 133 -9.27 10.21 -1.38
C LEU A 133 -10.71 10.68 -1.13
N ARG A 134 -11.47 10.98 -2.18
CA ARG A 134 -12.90 11.33 -2.08
C ARG A 134 -13.73 10.20 -1.46
N LEU A 135 -13.45 8.94 -1.79
CA LEU A 135 -14.10 7.77 -1.18
C LEU A 135 -13.71 7.58 0.30
N LEU A 136 -12.42 7.73 0.64
CA LEU A 136 -11.95 7.69 2.02
C LEU A 136 -12.65 8.75 2.88
N LEU A 137 -12.64 10.01 2.44
CA LEU A 137 -13.30 11.12 3.14
C LEU A 137 -14.82 10.92 3.26
N ALA A 138 -15.46 10.36 2.24
CA ALA A 138 -16.89 10.02 2.28
C ALA A 138 -17.19 8.90 3.28
N SER A 139 -16.32 7.89 3.42
CA SER A 139 -16.45 6.84 4.44
C SER A 139 -16.26 7.40 5.86
N LEU A 140 -15.27 8.28 6.05
CA LEU A 140 -15.04 8.99 7.31
C LEU A 140 -16.23 9.84 7.74
N ARG A 141 -16.83 10.63 6.83
CA ARG A 141 -18.02 11.45 7.12
C ARG A 141 -19.21 10.61 7.63
N ARG A 142 -19.31 9.33 7.24
CA ARG A 142 -20.39 8.42 7.64
C ARG A 142 -20.12 7.66 8.95
N ALA A 143 -18.92 7.75 9.52
CA ALA A 143 -18.50 6.94 10.65
C ALA A 143 -18.60 7.70 11.98
N PRO A 144 -19.51 7.33 12.92
CA PRO A 144 -19.57 7.92 14.25
C PRO A 144 -18.23 7.81 14.99
N GLY A 145 -17.79 8.91 15.59
CA GLY A 145 -16.47 9.05 16.21
C GLY A 145 -15.42 9.70 15.30
N ALA A 146 -15.65 9.82 13.99
CA ALA A 146 -14.78 10.60 13.11
C ALA A 146 -14.71 12.08 13.53
N GLU A 147 -15.77 12.62 14.12
CA GLU A 147 -15.81 13.98 14.66
C GLU A 147 -14.97 14.18 15.93
N LYS A 148 -14.36 13.11 16.48
CA LYS A 148 -13.42 13.13 17.61
C LYS A 148 -11.94 13.10 17.18
N VAL A 149 -11.63 12.89 15.90
CA VAL A 149 -10.23 12.71 15.44
C VAL A 149 -9.61 14.00 14.90
N LEU A 150 -8.28 14.08 14.97
CA LEU A 150 -7.48 14.91 14.07
C LEU A 150 -7.16 14.09 12.80
N LEU A 151 -7.58 14.57 11.64
CA LEU A 151 -7.22 14.03 10.34
C LEU A 151 -6.00 14.77 9.79
N VAL A 152 -4.87 14.07 9.69
CA VAL A 152 -3.65 14.56 9.05
C VAL A 152 -3.56 13.97 7.64
N LEU A 153 -3.64 14.83 6.62
CA LEU A 153 -3.41 14.46 5.22
C LEU A 153 -1.96 14.80 4.85
N SER A 154 -1.18 13.77 4.55
CA SER A 154 0.24 13.87 4.20
C SER A 154 0.40 13.72 2.70
N HIS A 155 0.74 14.81 2.01
CA HIS A 155 0.81 14.88 0.55
C HIS A 155 2.26 14.87 0.05
N ASP A 156 2.59 14.12 -0.99
CA ASP A 156 3.85 14.30 -1.75
C ASP A 156 3.65 15.02 -3.09
N VAL A 157 2.42 15.39 -3.42
CA VAL A 157 2.10 16.24 -4.58
C VAL A 157 1.12 17.34 -4.17
N TRP A 158 1.42 18.57 -4.58
CA TRP A 158 0.49 19.68 -4.56
C TRP A 158 -0.43 19.60 -5.77
N ALA A 159 -1.72 19.32 -5.55
CA ALA A 159 -2.74 19.31 -6.59
C ALA A 159 -4.00 20.07 -6.13
N PRO A 160 -4.58 20.96 -6.97
CA PRO A 160 -5.77 21.74 -6.60
C PRO A 160 -6.97 20.88 -6.16
N GLU A 161 -7.23 19.74 -6.81
CA GLU A 161 -8.36 18.87 -6.45
C GLU A 161 -8.20 18.23 -5.06
N LEU A 162 -7.00 17.75 -4.73
CA LEU A 162 -6.70 17.17 -3.40
C LEU A 162 -6.85 18.22 -2.30
N ASN A 163 -6.39 19.44 -2.56
CA ASN A 163 -6.52 20.56 -1.64
C ASN A 163 -7.99 21.01 -1.49
N ALA A 164 -8.79 20.95 -2.55
CA ALA A 164 -10.23 21.21 -2.48
C ALA A 164 -10.96 20.14 -1.67
N LEU A 165 -10.60 18.85 -1.83
CA LEU A 165 -11.12 17.75 -1.02
C LEU A 165 -10.79 17.94 0.46
N ALA A 166 -9.54 18.28 0.81
CA ALA A 166 -9.12 18.57 2.17
C ALA A 166 -9.84 19.80 2.76
N ALA A 167 -10.02 20.85 1.97
CA ALA A 167 -10.69 22.08 2.39
C ALA A 167 -12.21 21.93 2.59
N ALA A 168 -12.84 20.92 1.98
CA ALA A 168 -14.26 20.61 2.07
C ALA A 168 -14.63 19.67 3.24
N VAL A 169 -13.66 19.22 4.03
CA VAL A 169 -13.92 18.45 5.27
C VAL A 169 -14.37 19.41 6.37
N ASP A 170 -15.60 19.22 6.82
CA ASP A 170 -16.33 20.07 7.78
C ASP A 170 -16.70 19.34 9.09
N PHE A 171 -16.46 18.02 9.15
CA PHE A 171 -16.95 17.13 10.21
C PHE A 171 -15.91 16.77 11.29
N CYS A 172 -14.62 17.03 11.05
CA CYS A 172 -13.53 16.77 12.00
C CYS A 172 -12.42 17.83 11.88
N ALA A 173 -11.46 17.83 12.81
CA ALA A 173 -10.29 18.70 12.70
C ALA A 173 -9.35 18.18 11.60
N VAL A 174 -8.84 19.05 10.73
CA VAL A 174 -7.99 18.65 9.59
C VAL A 174 -6.72 19.47 9.51
N LEU A 175 -5.59 18.78 9.31
CA LEU A 175 -4.28 19.36 9.01
C LEU A 175 -3.74 18.77 7.71
N GLN A 176 -3.27 19.61 6.80
CA GLN A 176 -2.46 19.17 5.66
C GLN A 176 -0.98 19.36 5.96
N ILE A 177 -0.17 18.35 5.68
CA ILE A 177 1.29 18.39 5.69
C ILE A 177 1.81 17.94 4.32
N PHE A 178 2.99 18.41 3.92
CA PHE A 178 3.53 18.19 2.58
C PHE A 178 4.96 17.65 2.66
N PHE A 179 5.22 16.47 2.09
CA PHE A 179 6.54 15.86 2.04
C PHE A 179 7.53 16.77 1.29
N PRO A 180 8.52 17.37 1.97
CA PRO A 180 9.30 18.48 1.42
C PRO A 180 10.43 18.05 0.48
N PHE A 181 10.51 16.75 0.15
CA PHE A 181 11.52 16.17 -0.74
C PHE A 181 10.87 15.32 -1.84
N SER A 182 9.69 15.71 -2.33
CA SER A 182 9.01 14.98 -3.41
C SER A 182 9.58 15.29 -4.80
N ARG A 183 9.29 14.42 -5.77
CA ARG A 183 9.64 14.58 -7.18
C ARG A 183 9.07 15.84 -7.81
N GLN A 184 7.92 16.33 -7.34
CA GLN A 184 7.33 17.58 -7.82
C GLN A 184 8.19 18.80 -7.40
N LEU A 185 8.78 18.73 -6.20
CA LEU A 185 9.64 19.78 -5.67
C LEU A 185 11.07 19.71 -6.20
N TYR A 186 11.56 18.54 -6.62
CA TYR A 186 12.92 18.32 -7.14
C TYR A 186 12.87 17.49 -8.44
N PRO A 187 12.34 18.02 -9.56
CA PRO A 187 12.08 17.21 -10.75
C PRO A 187 13.35 16.75 -11.49
N ALA A 188 14.40 17.56 -11.50
CA ALA A 188 15.63 17.39 -12.30
C ALA A 188 16.91 17.28 -11.45
N GLU A 189 16.77 17.02 -10.16
CA GLU A 189 17.87 16.81 -9.20
C GLU A 189 17.41 15.79 -8.17
N PHE A 190 18.34 15.13 -7.46
CA PHE A 190 17.96 14.18 -6.40
C PHE A 190 17.13 14.91 -5.31
N PRO A 191 16.00 14.34 -4.83
CA PRO A 191 15.51 12.97 -5.02
C PRO A 191 14.55 12.72 -6.20
N GLY A 192 14.35 13.65 -7.13
CA GLY A 192 13.82 13.31 -8.45
C GLY A 192 14.87 12.61 -9.31
N SER A 193 14.83 12.83 -10.62
CA SER A 193 15.74 12.21 -11.58
C SER A 193 16.82 13.22 -11.98
N ASP A 194 18.06 13.03 -11.51
CA ASP A 194 19.18 13.84 -11.99
C ASP A 194 19.54 13.38 -13.42
N PRO A 195 19.76 14.28 -14.41
CA PRO A 195 20.16 13.89 -15.76
C PRO A 195 21.46 13.06 -15.84
N ARG A 196 22.25 13.00 -14.77
CA ARG A 196 23.50 12.24 -14.65
C ARG A 196 23.33 10.92 -13.87
N ASP A 197 22.11 10.58 -13.44
CA ASP A 197 21.80 9.27 -12.86
C ASP A 197 22.02 8.15 -13.89
N CYS A 198 22.43 6.98 -13.42
CA CYS A 198 22.56 5.81 -14.28
C CYS A 198 21.18 5.31 -14.71
N PRO A 199 20.95 5.04 -16.01
CA PRO A 199 19.72 4.40 -16.48
C PRO A 199 19.49 3.06 -15.77
N ARG A 200 18.24 2.82 -15.35
CA ARG A 200 17.82 1.67 -14.52
C ARG A 200 18.54 0.35 -14.85
N ASP A 201 18.43 -0.10 -16.09
CA ASP A 201 18.90 -1.43 -16.52
C ASP A 201 20.33 -1.42 -17.13
N LEU A 202 21.11 -0.36 -16.89
CA LEU A 202 22.49 -0.26 -17.39
C LEU A 202 23.41 -1.23 -16.62
N GLY A 203 24.13 -2.11 -17.32
CA GLY A 203 25.08 -3.01 -16.66
C GLY A 203 26.18 -2.26 -15.90
N GLN A 204 26.54 -2.71 -14.69
CA GLN A 204 27.44 -1.96 -13.79
C GLN A 204 28.79 -1.59 -14.41
N ALA A 205 29.41 -2.48 -15.19
CA ALA A 205 30.66 -2.17 -15.89
C ALA A 205 30.52 -1.03 -16.91
N GLU A 206 29.35 -0.88 -17.55
CA GLU A 206 29.06 0.24 -18.46
C GLU A 206 28.76 1.52 -17.69
N ALA A 207 27.98 1.45 -16.61
CA ALA A 207 27.73 2.58 -15.72
C ALA A 207 29.03 3.18 -15.16
N LEU A 208 29.96 2.34 -14.71
CA LEU A 208 31.28 2.73 -14.22
C LEU A 208 32.15 3.37 -15.33
N ARG A 209 32.06 2.88 -16.58
CA ARG A 209 32.76 3.49 -17.73
C ARG A 209 32.17 4.86 -18.12
N ARG A 210 30.85 5.03 -18.00
CA ARG A 210 30.16 6.31 -18.26
C ARG A 210 30.33 7.34 -17.15
N GLY A 211 30.63 6.90 -15.92
CA GLY A 211 30.79 7.80 -14.77
C GLY A 211 29.48 8.44 -14.29
N CYS A 212 28.33 7.79 -14.50
CA CYS A 212 27.04 8.26 -13.97
C CYS A 212 27.01 8.18 -12.43
N LEU A 213 26.25 9.08 -11.79
CA LEU A 213 26.41 9.46 -10.37
C LEU A 213 26.38 8.27 -9.40
N ASN A 214 25.46 7.34 -9.62
CA ASN A 214 25.19 6.20 -8.74
C ASN A 214 25.77 4.87 -9.25
N ALA A 215 26.72 4.87 -10.20
CA ALA A 215 27.28 3.67 -10.83
C ALA A 215 27.92 2.63 -9.86
N ARG A 216 28.25 3.04 -8.63
CA ARG A 216 28.78 2.17 -7.57
C ARG A 216 27.70 1.57 -6.66
N TYR A 217 26.45 1.99 -6.80
CA TYR A 217 25.34 1.72 -5.89
C TYR A 217 24.07 1.22 -6.61
N PRO A 218 24.14 0.13 -7.41
CA PRO A 218 22.94 -0.58 -7.85
C PRO A 218 22.27 -1.31 -6.67
N ASP A 219 21.03 -1.74 -6.87
CA ASP A 219 20.34 -2.68 -5.97
C ASP A 219 20.92 -4.10 -6.03
N ALA A 220 20.41 -4.99 -5.16
CA ALA A 220 20.82 -6.40 -5.09
C ALA A 220 20.56 -7.22 -6.38
N PHE A 221 19.84 -6.65 -7.35
CA PHE A 221 19.55 -7.25 -8.66
C PHE A 221 20.33 -6.59 -9.80
N GLY A 222 21.18 -5.59 -9.50
CA GLY A 222 22.01 -4.90 -10.47
C GLY A 222 21.35 -3.69 -11.16
N HIS A 223 20.19 -3.24 -10.69
CA HIS A 223 19.47 -2.11 -11.26
C HIS A 223 19.77 -0.80 -10.52
N TYR A 224 19.69 0.32 -11.22
CA TYR A 224 19.76 1.65 -10.63
C TYR A 224 18.40 2.20 -10.22
N ARG A 225 18.47 3.18 -9.31
CA ARG A 225 17.36 3.93 -8.75
C ARG A 225 16.42 4.50 -9.81
N GLU A 226 15.12 4.37 -9.56
CA GLU A 226 14.09 5.18 -10.21
C GLU A 226 13.34 6.00 -9.16
N ALA A 227 13.34 7.33 -9.33
CA ALA A 227 12.77 8.27 -8.36
C ALA A 227 11.30 7.97 -8.01
N ALA A 228 10.53 7.47 -8.98
CA ALA A 228 9.11 7.13 -8.82
C ALA A 228 8.89 6.05 -7.75
N PHE A 229 9.68 4.97 -7.76
CA PHE A 229 9.54 3.86 -6.82
C PHE A 229 10.10 4.21 -5.43
N ALA A 230 11.13 5.07 -5.36
CA ALA A 230 11.71 5.51 -4.09
C ALA A 230 10.79 6.46 -3.28
N GLN A 231 9.94 7.27 -3.93
CA GLN A 231 9.17 8.32 -3.24
C GLN A 231 8.27 7.76 -2.12
N THR A 232 7.60 6.63 -2.33
CA THR A 232 6.62 6.09 -1.39
C THR A 232 7.24 5.72 -0.03
N LYS A 233 8.42 5.10 -0.01
CA LYS A 233 9.14 4.75 1.23
C LYS A 233 9.74 5.98 1.92
N HIS A 234 10.24 6.95 1.15
CA HIS A 234 10.67 8.24 1.68
C HIS A 234 9.54 8.99 2.38
N HIS A 235 8.42 9.18 1.69
CA HIS A 235 7.22 9.83 2.22
C HIS A 235 6.71 9.08 3.47
N TRP A 236 6.71 7.75 3.46
CA TRP A 236 6.25 6.97 4.61
C TRP A 236 7.11 7.18 5.86
N TRP A 237 8.44 7.15 5.72
CA TRP A 237 9.35 7.35 6.86
C TRP A 237 9.37 8.81 7.35
N TRP A 238 9.35 9.77 6.42
CA TRP A 238 9.25 11.19 6.76
C TRP A 238 7.96 11.49 7.53
N LYS A 239 6.79 11.06 7.03
CA LYS A 239 5.50 11.39 7.66
C LYS A 239 5.36 10.73 9.04
N LEU A 240 5.96 9.55 9.23
CA LEU A 240 6.01 8.89 10.54
C LEU A 240 6.72 9.78 11.57
N HIS A 241 7.93 10.26 11.26
CA HIS A 241 8.66 11.17 12.15
C HIS A 241 7.93 12.51 12.32
N PHE A 242 7.45 13.10 11.22
CA PHE A 242 6.79 14.40 11.23
C PHE A 242 5.52 14.39 12.10
N ALA A 243 4.70 13.34 12.00
CA ALA A 243 3.47 13.23 12.77
C ALA A 243 3.71 13.08 14.29
N TRP A 244 4.73 12.32 14.70
CA TRP A 244 5.03 12.11 16.12
C TRP A 244 5.82 13.24 16.78
N GLU A 245 6.68 13.95 16.05
CA GLU A 245 7.62 14.93 16.63
C GLU A 245 7.39 16.38 16.20
N ARG A 246 6.78 16.61 15.03
CA ARG A 246 6.76 17.94 14.39
C ARG A 246 5.38 18.60 14.36
N ILE A 247 4.30 17.82 14.36
CA ILE A 247 2.93 18.34 14.42
C ILE A 247 2.63 18.90 15.82
N ARG A 248 2.40 20.20 15.93
CA ARG A 248 2.13 20.92 17.19
C ARG A 248 0.90 20.37 17.91
N ALA A 249 -0.18 20.09 17.17
CA ALA A 249 -1.43 19.54 17.70
C ALA A 249 -1.32 18.09 18.22
N LEU A 250 -0.20 17.40 17.93
CA LEU A 250 0.12 16.04 18.40
C LEU A 250 1.31 16.02 19.37
N ARG A 251 1.80 17.18 19.80
CA ARG A 251 2.90 17.29 20.76
C ARG A 251 2.51 16.59 22.07
N ARG A 252 3.28 15.56 22.45
CA ARG A 252 3.00 14.68 23.60
C ARG A 252 1.62 13.98 23.54
N HIS A 253 1.10 13.73 22.33
CA HIS A 253 -0.09 12.90 22.12
C HIS A 253 0.03 11.55 22.88
N PRO A 254 -0.86 11.25 23.84
CA PRO A 254 -0.75 10.06 24.70
C PRO A 254 -1.44 8.83 24.11
N GLY A 255 -2.16 8.99 22.98
CA GLY A 255 -2.98 7.95 22.38
C GLY A 255 -2.36 7.31 21.14
N LEU A 256 -3.21 6.98 20.18
CA LEU A 256 -2.85 6.24 18.98
C LEU A 256 -2.72 7.17 17.76
N LEU A 257 -1.74 6.88 16.89
CA LEU A 257 -1.78 7.33 15.50
C LEU A 257 -2.20 6.15 14.62
N LEU A 258 -3.24 6.33 13.81
CA LEU A 258 -3.75 5.36 12.84
C LEU A 258 -3.26 5.73 11.43
N PHE A 259 -2.40 4.90 10.86
CA PHE A 259 -1.81 5.13 9.53
C PHE A 259 -2.66 4.50 8.42
N LEU A 260 -2.97 5.30 7.40
CA LEU A 260 -3.82 4.95 6.26
C LEU A 260 -3.19 5.44 4.94
N GLU A 261 -3.73 4.95 3.82
CA GLU A 261 -3.41 5.43 2.47
C GLU A 261 -4.71 5.96 1.82
N GLU A 262 -4.58 6.79 0.79
CA GLU A 262 -5.70 7.51 0.14
C GLU A 262 -6.80 6.59 -0.43
N ASP A 263 -6.49 5.33 -0.74
CA ASP A 263 -7.43 4.33 -1.26
C ASP A 263 -7.93 3.33 -0.21
N HIS A 264 -7.72 3.61 1.08
CA HIS A 264 -8.49 2.96 2.12
C HIS A 264 -9.94 3.45 2.17
N TYR A 265 -10.82 2.60 2.68
CA TYR A 265 -12.21 2.91 3.02
C TYR A 265 -12.47 2.38 4.43
N LEU A 266 -13.14 3.16 5.28
CA LEU A 266 -13.40 2.82 6.69
C LEU A 266 -14.84 2.34 6.90
N ALA A 267 -15.01 1.25 7.66
CA ALA A 267 -16.32 0.83 8.16
C ALA A 267 -16.90 1.89 9.12
N PRO A 268 -18.22 2.04 9.23
CA PRO A 268 -18.80 3.08 10.09
C PRO A 268 -18.51 2.85 11.58
N ASP A 269 -18.21 1.62 12.01
CA ASP A 269 -17.86 1.31 13.40
C ASP A 269 -16.35 1.33 13.70
N PHE A 270 -15.49 1.79 12.77
CA PHE A 270 -14.03 1.70 12.90
C PHE A 270 -13.51 2.33 14.20
N TYR A 271 -14.01 3.50 14.60
CA TYR A 271 -13.56 4.21 15.79
C TYR A 271 -13.95 3.44 17.07
N ALA A 272 -15.21 3.02 17.17
CA ALA A 272 -15.70 2.24 18.31
C ALA A 272 -14.93 0.92 18.47
N VAL A 273 -14.66 0.23 17.37
CA VAL A 273 -13.88 -1.01 17.35
C VAL A 273 -12.41 -0.76 17.69
N LEU A 274 -11.80 0.33 17.21
CA LEU A 274 -10.43 0.71 17.56
C LEU A 274 -10.27 0.93 19.08
N GLN A 275 -11.19 1.66 19.71
CA GLN A 275 -11.20 1.87 21.17
C GLN A 275 -11.30 0.54 21.93
N ARG A 276 -12.16 -0.37 21.47
CA ARG A 276 -12.34 -1.70 22.10
C ARG A 276 -11.15 -2.62 21.88
N LEU A 277 -10.52 -2.58 20.71
CA LEU A 277 -9.26 -3.28 20.42
C LEU A 277 -8.11 -2.75 21.28
N TRP A 278 -8.09 -1.44 21.58
CA TRP A 278 -7.09 -0.85 22.47
C TRP A 278 -7.27 -1.28 23.93
N ALA A 279 -8.50 -1.26 24.46
CA ALA A 279 -8.80 -1.82 25.77
C ALA A 279 -8.51 -3.34 25.84
N LEU A 280 -8.84 -4.09 24.78
CA LEU A 280 -8.53 -5.51 24.64
C LEU A 280 -7.02 -5.76 24.62
N ARG A 281 -6.23 -4.91 23.95
CA ARG A 281 -4.76 -4.96 23.97
C ARG A 281 -4.24 -4.79 25.39
N GLN A 282 -4.68 -3.77 26.11
CA GLN A 282 -4.22 -3.51 27.48
C GLN A 282 -4.49 -4.70 28.43
N ARG A 283 -5.64 -5.36 28.27
CA ARG A 283 -6.06 -6.50 29.12
C ARG A 283 -5.43 -7.84 28.70
N ASP A 284 -5.47 -8.18 27.41
CA ASP A 284 -5.26 -9.55 26.92
C ASP A 284 -3.97 -9.73 26.10
N CYS A 285 -3.31 -8.64 25.68
CA CYS A 285 -2.03 -8.62 24.97
C CYS A 285 -1.21 -7.35 25.28
N PRO A 286 -0.77 -7.12 26.54
CA PRO A 286 0.00 -5.93 26.91
C PRO A 286 1.36 -5.83 26.19
N ASP A 287 1.81 -6.93 25.58
CA ASP A 287 3.01 -7.02 24.76
C ASP A 287 2.76 -6.98 23.24
N CYS A 288 1.55 -6.66 22.78
CA CYS A 288 1.26 -6.35 21.37
C CYS A 288 1.71 -4.92 21.02
N GLN A 289 2.46 -4.75 19.93
CA GLN A 289 3.01 -3.45 19.53
C GLN A 289 1.98 -2.58 18.81
N LEU A 290 1.08 -3.18 18.03
CA LEU A 290 0.11 -2.45 17.22
C LEU A 290 -1.22 -3.19 17.06
N LEU A 291 -2.22 -2.42 16.63
CA LEU A 291 -3.51 -2.90 16.15
C LEU A 291 -3.54 -2.77 14.62
N SER A 292 -4.15 -3.72 13.92
CA SER A 292 -4.50 -3.56 12.50
C SER A 292 -6.02 -3.51 12.39
N LEU A 293 -6.57 -2.51 11.70
CA LEU A 293 -8.02 -2.45 11.49
C LEU A 293 -8.52 -3.39 10.39
N GLY A 294 -7.64 -3.95 9.56
CA GLY A 294 -8.04 -4.91 8.55
C GLY A 294 -6.94 -5.88 8.14
N SER A 295 -7.28 -6.71 7.16
CA SER A 295 -6.33 -7.51 6.36
C SER A 295 -6.88 -7.70 4.96
N TYR A 296 -6.03 -8.04 3.99
CA TYR A 296 -6.46 -8.32 2.60
C TYR A 296 -7.18 -9.67 2.45
N ALA A 297 -7.41 -10.41 3.53
CA ALA A 297 -8.18 -11.65 3.49
C ALA A 297 -9.62 -11.33 3.08
N ALA A 298 -10.08 -11.93 1.97
CA ALA A 298 -11.45 -11.78 1.51
C ALA A 298 -12.44 -12.21 2.62
N VAL A 299 -13.42 -11.35 2.91
CA VAL A 299 -14.44 -11.63 3.93
C VAL A 299 -15.33 -12.76 3.41
N ARG A 300 -15.09 -13.97 3.92
CA ARG A 300 -15.89 -15.16 3.63
C ARG A 300 -16.98 -15.32 4.70
N GLY A 301 -18.20 -15.62 4.26
CA GLY A 301 -19.37 -15.78 5.14
C GLY A 301 -19.89 -14.46 5.72
N GLY A 302 -20.95 -14.55 6.52
CA GLY A 302 -21.55 -13.40 7.21
C GLY A 302 -20.72 -12.92 8.41
N PHE A 303 -21.11 -11.78 8.97
CA PHE A 303 -20.43 -11.15 10.11
C PHE A 303 -20.86 -11.74 11.48
N ALA A 304 -21.95 -12.50 11.51
CA ALA A 304 -22.48 -13.12 12.73
C ALA A 304 -21.41 -13.91 13.48
N GLN A 305 -21.37 -13.76 14.82
CA GLN A 305 -20.41 -14.40 15.74
C GLN A 305 -18.92 -14.04 15.51
N ARG A 306 -18.62 -13.14 14.56
CA ARG A 306 -17.24 -12.77 14.17
C ARG A 306 -16.96 -11.28 14.24
N ALA A 307 -17.98 -10.42 14.13
CA ALA A 307 -17.77 -8.97 14.14
C ALA A 307 -17.25 -8.40 15.47
N ASP A 308 -17.48 -9.11 16.58
CA ASP A 308 -17.00 -8.85 17.93
C ASP A 308 -15.67 -9.57 18.27
N LYS A 309 -15.07 -10.24 17.28
CA LYS A 309 -13.88 -11.09 17.46
C LYS A 309 -12.61 -10.47 16.91
N ALA A 310 -11.51 -10.73 17.60
CA ALA A 310 -10.16 -10.38 17.18
C ALA A 310 -9.23 -11.60 17.21
N GLU A 311 -8.28 -11.63 16.28
CA GLU A 311 -7.22 -12.62 16.22
C GLU A 311 -5.90 -12.01 16.71
N LEU A 312 -5.13 -12.78 17.49
CA LEU A 312 -3.76 -12.46 17.88
C LEU A 312 -2.77 -13.20 16.98
N LYS A 313 -1.95 -12.44 16.23
CA LYS A 313 -1.01 -12.94 15.21
C LYS A 313 0.38 -12.30 15.34
N SER A 314 1.38 -12.90 14.72
CA SER A 314 2.58 -12.14 14.32
C SER A 314 2.21 -11.15 13.22
N TRP A 315 2.78 -9.96 13.26
CA TRP A 315 2.62 -8.99 12.19
C TRP A 315 3.30 -9.48 10.90
N LYS A 316 2.72 -9.13 9.76
CA LYS A 316 3.17 -9.50 8.42
C LYS A 316 2.69 -8.44 7.44
N SER A 317 3.60 -7.91 6.63
CA SER A 317 3.36 -6.81 5.66
C SER A 317 2.13 -7.07 4.80
N THR A 318 2.11 -8.19 4.08
CA THR A 318 1.07 -8.60 3.13
C THR A 318 -0.31 -8.87 3.74
N GLU A 319 -0.48 -8.72 5.04
CA GLU A 319 -1.73 -8.97 5.76
C GLU A 319 -2.12 -7.83 6.71
N HIS A 320 -1.18 -7.05 7.24
CA HIS A 320 -1.42 -6.15 8.38
C HIS A 320 -0.83 -4.74 8.20
N ASN A 321 -0.53 -4.34 6.96
CA ASN A 321 -0.09 -2.98 6.63
C ASN A 321 -1.28 -1.96 6.56
N MET A 322 -2.52 -2.44 6.40
CA MET A 322 -3.74 -1.62 6.29
C MET A 322 -4.30 -1.19 7.64
N GLY A 323 -4.26 0.12 7.94
CA GLY A 323 -4.88 0.66 9.14
C GLY A 323 -4.13 0.27 10.41
N MET A 324 -2.80 0.38 10.39
CA MET A 324 -1.95 0.17 11.56
C MET A 324 -2.14 1.32 12.57
N ALA A 325 -2.57 1.00 13.78
CA ALA A 325 -2.63 1.93 14.89
C ALA A 325 -1.67 1.52 16.01
N PHE A 326 -0.84 2.45 16.46
CA PHE A 326 0.12 2.24 17.56
C PHE A 326 0.37 3.51 18.36
N ALA A 327 0.91 3.32 19.56
CA ALA A 327 1.29 4.38 20.49
C ALA A 327 2.77 4.75 20.35
N ARG A 328 3.19 5.77 21.11
CA ARG A 328 4.53 6.37 21.06
C ARG A 328 5.67 5.37 21.32
N ASP A 329 5.46 4.38 22.19
CA ASP A 329 6.44 3.35 22.54
C ASP A 329 6.88 2.51 21.33
N THR A 330 5.93 2.19 20.43
CA THR A 330 6.20 1.47 19.18
C THR A 330 6.89 2.37 18.15
N TYR A 331 6.56 3.66 18.11
CA TYR A 331 7.27 4.63 17.28
C TYR A 331 8.73 4.82 17.71
N GLU A 332 9.01 4.92 19.01
CA GLU A 332 10.37 5.07 19.54
C GLU A 332 11.25 3.86 19.19
N GLN A 333 10.70 2.65 19.26
CA GLN A 333 11.36 1.42 18.78
C GLN A 333 11.65 1.45 17.28
N LEU A 334 10.73 1.97 16.45
CA LEU A 334 10.97 2.17 15.02
C LEU A 334 12.07 3.21 14.76
N LEU A 335 12.03 4.35 15.46
CA LEU A 335 13.00 5.43 15.28
C LEU A 335 14.43 4.97 15.62
N ALA A 336 14.59 4.12 16.64
CA ALA A 336 15.87 3.48 16.95
C ALA A 336 16.41 2.64 15.76
N CYS A 337 15.51 2.07 14.95
CA CYS A 337 15.82 1.30 13.76
C CYS A 337 15.94 2.12 12.46
N THR A 338 16.05 3.46 12.52
CA THR A 338 16.18 4.34 11.33
C THR A 338 17.26 3.86 10.36
N ASP A 339 18.46 3.54 10.84
CA ASP A 339 19.58 3.21 9.96
C ASP A 339 19.37 1.85 9.26
N ALA A 340 18.68 0.91 9.92
CA ALA A 340 18.28 -0.36 9.31
C ALA A 340 17.14 -0.19 8.29
N PHE A 341 16.13 0.64 8.59
CA PHE A 341 15.03 0.94 7.66
C PHE A 341 15.55 1.58 6.38
N CYS A 342 16.41 2.60 6.54
CA CYS A 342 16.90 3.43 5.46
C CYS A 342 17.99 2.76 4.62
N ALA A 343 18.68 1.72 5.10
CA ALA A 343 19.70 0.99 4.35
C ALA A 343 19.26 -0.40 3.84
N TYR A 344 18.10 -0.91 4.27
CA TYR A 344 17.56 -2.16 3.73
C TYR A 344 17.09 -1.97 2.29
N ASP A 345 17.68 -2.75 1.39
CA ASP A 345 17.43 -2.72 -0.06
C ASP A 345 16.08 -3.34 -0.43
N ASP A 346 15.03 -2.58 -0.12
CA ASP A 346 13.66 -2.80 -0.54
C ASP A 346 12.95 -1.44 -0.58
N TYR A 347 12.46 -1.02 -1.75
CA TYR A 347 11.76 0.25 -1.91
C TYR A 347 10.36 0.26 -1.27
N ASN A 348 9.85 -0.88 -0.79
CA ASN A 348 8.55 -0.97 -0.12
C ASN A 348 8.73 -0.73 1.39
N TRP A 349 7.94 0.19 1.94
CA TRP A 349 8.02 0.54 3.35
C TRP A 349 7.59 -0.61 4.27
N ASP A 350 6.60 -1.40 3.88
CA ASP A 350 6.01 -2.48 4.68
C ASP A 350 6.88 -3.75 4.69
N TRP A 351 7.47 -4.13 3.56
CA TRP A 351 8.49 -5.18 3.50
C TRP A 351 9.76 -4.76 4.28
N THR A 352 10.11 -3.47 4.27
CA THR A 352 11.16 -2.94 5.14
C THR A 352 10.79 -3.06 6.61
N LEU A 353 9.55 -2.74 7.02
CA LEU A 353 9.09 -2.99 8.40
C LEU A 353 9.16 -4.47 8.76
N GLN A 354 8.79 -5.38 7.85
CA GLN A 354 8.89 -6.82 8.09
C GLN A 354 10.33 -7.26 8.36
N HIS A 355 11.30 -6.75 7.59
CA HIS A 355 12.71 -6.93 7.88
C HIS A 355 13.09 -6.42 9.29
N LEU A 356 12.63 -5.23 9.69
CA LEU A 356 12.91 -4.69 11.03
C LEU A 356 12.41 -5.62 12.15
N THR A 357 11.25 -6.26 11.99
CA THR A 357 10.67 -7.15 13.03
C THR A 357 11.55 -8.35 13.37
N VAL A 358 12.51 -8.72 12.52
CA VAL A 358 13.40 -9.87 12.75
C VAL A 358 14.88 -9.50 12.81
N HIS A 359 15.27 -8.30 12.37
CA HIS A 359 16.68 -7.86 12.32
C HIS A 359 17.07 -6.67 13.21
N CYS A 360 16.12 -5.87 13.70
CA CYS A 360 16.47 -4.66 14.45
C CYS A 360 15.58 -4.39 15.68
N LEU A 361 14.27 -4.59 15.56
CA LEU A 361 13.35 -4.37 16.66
C LEU A 361 13.66 -5.34 17.83
N PRO A 362 13.49 -4.93 19.10
CA PRO A 362 13.85 -5.74 20.26
C PRO A 362 13.02 -7.05 20.38
N ARG A 363 11.92 -7.14 19.63
CA ARG A 363 11.07 -8.31 19.47
C ARG A 363 10.30 -8.17 18.16
N PHE A 364 9.93 -9.31 17.58
CA PHE A 364 8.99 -9.34 16.47
C PHE A 364 7.63 -8.79 16.91
N TRP A 365 6.94 -8.16 15.98
CA TRP A 365 5.66 -7.53 16.28
C TRP A 365 4.53 -8.56 16.43
N LYS A 366 3.75 -8.37 17.49
CA LYS A 366 2.45 -9.00 17.68
C LYS A 366 1.34 -7.99 17.37
N VAL A 367 0.32 -8.44 16.66
CA VAL A 367 -0.82 -7.63 16.23
C VAL A 367 -2.14 -8.24 16.69
N LEU A 368 -3.04 -7.37 17.16
CA LEU A 368 -4.47 -7.67 17.25
C LEU A 368 -5.17 -7.12 16.02
N VAL A 369 -5.95 -7.96 15.34
CA VAL A 369 -6.71 -7.63 14.12
C VAL A 369 -8.14 -8.17 14.25
N PRO A 370 -9.20 -7.41 13.91
CA PRO A 370 -10.56 -7.92 13.97
C PRO A 370 -10.78 -8.97 12.88
N GLU A 371 -11.57 -10.00 13.14
CA GLU A 371 -11.92 -11.03 12.14
C GLU A 371 -12.71 -10.49 10.96
N ILE A 372 -13.47 -9.42 11.20
CA ILE A 372 -14.18 -8.64 10.20
C ILE A 372 -13.44 -7.29 10.07
N PRO A 373 -12.85 -6.98 8.91
CA PRO A 373 -12.05 -5.78 8.72
C PRO A 373 -12.90 -4.51 8.82
N ARG A 374 -12.32 -3.49 9.45
CA ARG A 374 -12.83 -2.11 9.58
C ARG A 374 -12.12 -1.13 8.64
N VAL A 375 -11.06 -1.58 7.96
CA VAL A 375 -10.42 -0.93 6.81
C VAL A 375 -10.48 -1.85 5.61
N PHE A 376 -10.90 -1.32 4.47
CA PHE A 376 -10.96 -2.00 3.18
C PHE A 376 -10.08 -1.27 2.15
N HIS A 377 -9.57 -2.00 1.16
CA HIS A 377 -8.84 -1.45 0.04
C HIS A 377 -9.78 -1.17 -1.14
N THR A 378 -9.79 0.07 -1.65
CA THR A 378 -10.58 0.46 -2.83
C THR A 378 -9.77 0.43 -4.13
N GLY A 379 -8.43 0.44 -4.05
CA GLY A 379 -7.56 0.23 -5.20
C GLY A 379 -7.68 -1.20 -5.73
N ASP A 380 -8.49 -1.40 -6.78
CA ASP A 380 -8.41 -2.57 -7.67
C ASP A 380 -7.34 -2.38 -8.77
N CYS A 381 -6.76 -1.18 -8.79
CA CYS A 381 -5.64 -0.73 -9.60
C CYS A 381 -4.65 0.08 -8.73
N GLY A 382 -3.42 0.27 -9.18
CA GLY A 382 -2.34 0.95 -8.45
C GLY A 382 -1.00 0.75 -9.15
N MET A 383 0.13 1.09 -8.51
CA MET A 383 1.48 1.03 -9.11
C MET A 383 1.87 -0.35 -9.70
N HIS A 384 1.16 -1.43 -9.33
CA HIS A 384 1.45 -2.80 -9.75
C HIS A 384 0.33 -3.47 -10.58
N HIS A 385 -0.72 -2.74 -10.98
CA HIS A 385 -1.90 -3.31 -11.65
C HIS A 385 -2.14 -2.75 -13.06
N LYS A 386 -2.36 -3.64 -14.03
CA LYS A 386 -2.55 -3.30 -15.46
C LYS A 386 -4.03 -3.19 -15.91
N LYS A 387 -4.99 -3.14 -14.98
CA LYS A 387 -6.43 -3.11 -15.29
C LYS A 387 -7.01 -1.70 -15.08
N ALA A 388 -8.04 -1.37 -15.84
CA ALA A 388 -8.77 -0.11 -15.69
C ALA A 388 -9.47 -0.05 -14.32
N CYS A 389 -9.11 0.97 -13.53
CA CYS A 389 -9.66 1.26 -12.21
C CYS A 389 -11.17 1.41 -12.24
N ARG A 390 -11.88 0.91 -11.22
CA ARG A 390 -13.29 1.28 -10.98
C ARG A 390 -13.57 1.55 -9.49
N PRO A 391 -13.02 2.65 -8.91
CA PRO A 391 -13.08 2.91 -7.47
C PRO A 391 -14.51 2.94 -6.94
N ALA A 392 -15.44 3.59 -7.66
CA ALA A 392 -16.86 3.66 -7.31
C ALA A 392 -17.58 2.30 -7.32
N ALA A 393 -17.18 1.36 -8.19
CA ALA A 393 -17.74 0.01 -8.21
C ALA A 393 -17.18 -0.84 -7.06
N GLN A 394 -15.97 -0.55 -6.59
CA GLN A 394 -15.38 -1.21 -5.43
C GLN A 394 -15.96 -0.67 -4.12
N SER A 395 -16.16 0.65 -3.99
CA SER A 395 -16.85 1.23 -2.83
C SER A 395 -18.29 0.74 -2.71
N ALA A 396 -19.05 0.67 -3.82
CA ALA A 396 -20.43 0.18 -3.81
C ALA A 396 -20.55 -1.29 -3.32
N LYS A 397 -19.54 -2.13 -3.58
CA LYS A 397 -19.48 -3.50 -3.01
C LYS A 397 -19.21 -3.49 -1.50
N ILE A 398 -18.36 -2.57 -1.03
CA ILE A 398 -18.06 -2.41 0.40
C ILE A 398 -19.29 -1.87 1.14
N ASP A 399 -19.95 -0.85 0.59
CA ASP A 399 -21.22 -0.31 1.10
C ASP A 399 -22.27 -1.44 1.21
N ALA A 400 -22.52 -2.19 0.13
CA ALA A 400 -23.49 -3.30 0.13
C ALA A 400 -23.13 -4.43 1.12
N LEU A 401 -21.84 -4.74 1.31
CA LEU A 401 -21.39 -5.71 2.30
C LEU A 401 -21.66 -5.25 3.74
N LEU A 402 -21.39 -3.97 4.03
CA LEU A 402 -21.58 -3.38 5.34
C LEU A 402 -23.08 -3.23 5.67
N ASP A 403 -23.89 -2.75 4.72
CA ASP A 403 -25.33 -2.58 4.89
C ASP A 403 -26.05 -3.91 5.14
N ALA A 404 -25.70 -4.97 4.40
CA ALA A 404 -26.23 -6.33 4.60
C ALA A 404 -25.86 -6.95 5.96
N ASN A 405 -24.86 -6.40 6.65
CA ASN A 405 -24.38 -6.87 7.95
C ASN A 405 -24.51 -5.82 9.07
N ARG A 406 -25.29 -4.74 8.85
CA ARG A 406 -25.41 -3.59 9.77
C ARG A 406 -25.70 -3.97 11.23
N GLN A 407 -26.49 -5.03 11.44
CA GLN A 407 -26.86 -5.58 12.75
C GLN A 407 -25.69 -6.23 13.52
N HIS A 408 -24.52 -6.38 12.91
CA HIS A 408 -23.31 -6.92 13.51
C HIS A 408 -22.23 -5.85 13.72
N LEU A 409 -22.44 -4.62 13.26
CA LEU A 409 -21.55 -3.49 13.48
C LEU A 409 -21.77 -2.90 14.88
N PHE A 410 -20.80 -2.13 15.37
CA PHE A 410 -20.81 -1.53 16.72
C PHE A 410 -20.96 -2.54 17.87
N PRO A 411 -20.16 -3.63 17.90
CA PRO A 411 -20.23 -4.61 19.00
C PRO A 411 -19.97 -3.93 20.36
N GLU A 412 -20.66 -4.34 21.43
CA GLU A 412 -20.51 -3.72 22.75
C GLU A 412 -19.11 -3.94 23.35
N ALA A 413 -18.51 -5.11 23.10
CA ALA A 413 -17.17 -5.47 23.51
C ALA A 413 -16.46 -6.25 22.40
N MET A 414 -15.13 -6.30 22.45
CA MET A 414 -14.31 -7.17 21.60
C MET A 414 -13.70 -8.31 22.44
N SER A 415 -13.53 -9.48 21.84
CA SER A 415 -12.92 -10.65 22.47
C SER A 415 -11.89 -11.33 21.55
N VAL A 416 -10.83 -11.89 22.12
CA VAL A 416 -9.86 -12.68 21.34
C VAL A 416 -10.46 -14.05 21.06
N SER A 417 -10.86 -14.33 19.80
CA SER A 417 -11.37 -15.64 19.41
C SER A 417 -10.25 -16.65 19.20
N LYS A 418 -9.10 -16.20 18.69
CA LYS A 418 -8.01 -17.08 18.26
C LYS A 418 -6.65 -16.47 18.53
N ARG A 419 -5.77 -17.26 19.17
CA ARG A 419 -4.35 -16.96 19.36
C ARG A 419 -3.56 -17.92 18.47
N TYR A 420 -2.88 -17.39 17.46
CA TYR A 420 -2.03 -18.20 16.58
C TYR A 420 -0.68 -18.48 17.24
N SER A 421 0.03 -19.52 16.80
CA SER A 421 1.41 -19.76 17.20
C SER A 421 2.28 -18.59 16.76
N LEU A 422 2.81 -17.84 17.72
CA LEU A 422 3.54 -16.59 17.47
C LEU A 422 5.03 -16.86 17.24
N ALA A 423 5.54 -16.43 16.08
CA ALA A 423 6.94 -16.56 15.71
C ALA A 423 7.40 -15.34 14.87
N PRO A 424 8.70 -15.01 14.84
CA PRO A 424 9.24 -14.03 13.89
C PRO A 424 8.90 -14.43 12.44
N VAL A 425 8.46 -13.47 11.62
CA VAL A 425 8.12 -13.71 10.21
C VAL A 425 9.08 -12.93 9.31
N SER A 426 10.17 -13.57 8.91
CA SER A 426 11.14 -12.97 7.99
C SER A 426 10.51 -12.62 6.64
N PRO A 427 10.97 -11.55 5.96
CA PRO A 427 10.58 -11.27 4.59
C PRO A 427 11.06 -12.42 3.68
N HIS A 428 10.26 -12.77 2.67
CA HIS A 428 10.55 -13.89 1.77
C HIS A 428 11.76 -13.64 0.86
N VAL A 429 11.86 -12.41 0.34
CA VAL A 429 12.98 -11.89 -0.47
C VAL A 429 13.10 -10.38 -0.23
N LYS A 430 14.21 -9.79 -0.69
CA LYS A 430 14.30 -8.35 -0.96
C LYS A 430 13.64 -8.04 -2.30
N ASN A 431 12.92 -6.93 -2.42
CA ASN A 431 12.40 -6.46 -3.71
C ASN A 431 13.36 -5.53 -4.47
N GLY A 432 14.47 -5.10 -3.86
CA GLY A 432 15.45 -4.22 -4.50
C GLY A 432 14.98 -2.77 -4.58
N GLY A 433 15.45 -2.04 -5.60
CA GLY A 433 15.08 -0.65 -5.88
C GLY A 433 15.52 0.37 -4.83
N TRP A 434 16.34 0.00 -3.85
CA TRP A 434 16.78 0.86 -2.75
C TRP A 434 18.27 0.65 -2.45
N GLY A 435 19.08 0.47 -3.50
CA GLY A 435 20.55 0.35 -3.40
C GLY A 435 21.30 1.69 -3.34
N ASP A 436 20.67 2.79 -3.77
CA ASP A 436 21.31 4.10 -3.92
C ASP A 436 21.56 4.77 -2.57
N ILE A 437 22.83 5.03 -2.26
CA ILE A 437 23.25 5.62 -0.99
C ILE A 437 22.63 7.00 -0.73
N ARG A 438 22.21 7.74 -1.77
CA ARG A 438 21.54 9.04 -1.60
C ARG A 438 20.15 8.86 -0.99
N ASP A 439 19.40 7.83 -1.38
CA ASP A 439 18.13 7.50 -0.72
C ASP A 439 18.36 7.07 0.73
N HIS A 440 19.45 6.35 1.02
CA HIS A 440 19.79 5.95 2.38
C HIS A 440 20.03 7.18 3.27
N GLU A 441 20.87 8.12 2.84
CA GLU A 441 21.22 9.30 3.63
C GLU A 441 20.05 10.30 3.74
N LEU A 442 19.27 10.50 2.67
CA LEU A 442 18.07 11.33 2.74
C LEU A 442 17.06 10.74 3.75
N CYS A 443 16.81 9.43 3.70
CA CYS A 443 15.92 8.75 4.65
C CYS A 443 16.42 8.89 6.11
N LYS A 444 17.73 8.71 6.35
CA LYS A 444 18.34 8.90 7.69
C LYS A 444 18.28 10.35 8.18
N SER A 445 18.23 11.32 7.27
CA SER A 445 18.23 12.75 7.59
C SER A 445 16.94 13.21 8.26
N TYR A 446 15.79 12.55 8.01
CA TYR A 446 14.48 13.02 8.49
C TYR A 446 14.39 13.16 10.01
N ARG A 447 15.11 12.33 10.80
CA ARG A 447 15.17 12.44 12.27
C ARG A 447 16.02 13.63 12.78
N ARG A 448 16.71 14.36 11.89
CA ARG A 448 17.67 15.43 12.21
C ARG A 448 17.26 16.77 11.61
N LEU A 449 16.79 16.77 10.37
CA LEU A 449 16.28 17.96 9.68
C LEU A 449 15.04 18.52 10.40
N GLN A 450 14.84 19.83 10.29
CA GLN A 450 13.78 20.58 10.98
C GLN A 450 12.58 20.81 10.07
#